data_AF-A0A7V3M4C3-F1
#
_entry.id   AF-A0A7V3M4C3-F1
#
_cell.length_a   1.000
_cell.length_b   1.000
_cell.length_c   1.000
_cell.angle_alpha   90.00
_cell.angle_beta   90.00
_cell.angle_gamma   90.00
#
_symmetry.space_group_name_H-M   'P 1'
#
loop_
_entity.id
_entity.type
_entity.pdbx_description
1 polymer ?
#
loop_
_entity_poly.entity_id
_entity_poly.type
_entity_poly.pdbx_seq_one_letter_code
_entity_poly.pdbx_strand_id
1 'polypeptide(L)' 'MKQGFVLDHTYGWRGVSTWIERAPEKSIWVGLKLSGRKAFEVESWRCTRCGYLEHYAKTETKPSAWS' A
#
# COMPACT_ATOMS: atom_id res chain seq x y z
N MET A 1 6.69 -15.43 4.55
CA MET A 1 5.66 -14.65 3.80
C MET A 1 4.52 -14.34 4.74
N LYS A 2 3.94 -13.13 4.67
CA LYS A 2 2.82 -12.69 5.51
C LYS A 2 1.75 -12.08 4.61
N GLN A 3 0.49 -12.34 4.89
CA GLN A 3 -0.62 -11.76 4.11
C GLN A 3 -0.78 -10.26 4.41
N GLY A 4 -1.06 -9.49 3.37
CA GLY A 4 -1.44 -8.08 3.45
C GLY A 4 -2.02 -7.63 2.11
N PHE A 5 -2.25 -6.33 1.99
CA PHE A 5 -3.03 -5.75 0.90
C PHE A 5 -2.32 -4.54 0.33
N VAL A 6 -2.39 -4.33 -0.98
CA VAL A 6 -1.92 -3.10 -1.61
C VAL A 6 -3.03 -2.06 -1.44
N LEU A 7 -2.68 -0.94 -0.81
CA LEU A 7 -3.55 0.22 -0.66
C LEU A 7 -3.42 1.08 -1.92
N ASP A 8 -4.53 1.19 -2.64
CA ASP A 8 -4.69 2.14 -3.73
C ASP A 8 -5.17 3.48 -3.19
N HIS A 9 -4.69 4.55 -3.81
CA HIS A 9 -5.05 5.91 -3.46
C HIS A 9 -6.19 6.43 -4.32
N THR A 10 -7.08 7.23 -3.73
CA THR A 10 -8.30 7.73 -4.40
C THR A 10 -8.05 8.95 -5.28
N TYR A 11 -9.11 9.33 -6.02
CA TYR A 11 -9.11 10.46 -6.94
C TYR A 11 -8.63 11.76 -6.30
N GLY A 12 -7.62 12.39 -6.91
CA GLY A 12 -7.02 13.66 -6.44
C GLY A 12 -5.73 13.50 -5.64
N TRP A 13 -5.36 12.28 -5.23
CA TRP A 13 -4.09 12.00 -4.57
C TRP A 13 -3.11 11.28 -5.49
N ARG A 14 -1.85 11.70 -5.48
CA ARG A 14 -0.74 10.99 -6.14
C ARG A 14 0.26 10.58 -5.08
N GLY A 15 0.31 9.29 -4.78
CA GLY A 15 1.22 8.72 -3.80
C GLY A 15 1.72 7.34 -4.24
N VAL A 16 2.82 6.89 -3.65
CA VAL A 16 3.32 5.52 -3.84
C VAL A 16 2.34 4.56 -3.16
N SER A 17 1.90 3.51 -3.85
CA SER A 17 1.06 2.46 -3.26
C SER A 17 1.80 1.80 -2.09
N THR A 18 1.07 1.44 -1.04
CA THR A 18 1.67 0.81 0.14
C THR A 18 1.08 -0.57 0.37
N TRP A 19 1.92 -1.53 0.75
CA TRP A 19 1.48 -2.80 1.31
C TRP A 19 1.17 -2.57 2.78
N ILE A 20 -0.02 -2.94 3.21
CA ILE A 20 -0.44 -2.84 4.60
C ILE A 20 -0.62 -4.23 5.21
N GLU A 21 -0.23 -4.35 6.48
CA GLU A 21 -0.48 -5.56 7.25
C GLU A 21 -1.99 -5.75 7.49
N ARG A 22 -2.46 -7.00 7.25
CA ARG A 22 -3.84 -7.48 7.48
C ARG A 22 -4.91 -6.76 6.64
N ALA A 23 -6.08 -7.38 6.52
CA ALA A 23 -7.20 -6.84 5.75
C ALA A 23 -7.70 -5.50 6.33
N PRO A 24 -7.88 -4.44 5.51
CA PRO A 24 -8.43 -3.17 5.98
C PRO A 24 -9.75 -3.35 6.73
N GLU A 25 -9.93 -2.63 7.83
CA GLU A 25 -11.24 -2.51 8.47
C GLU A 25 -12.00 -1.36 7.82
N LYS A 26 -13.23 -1.62 7.36
CA LYS A 26 -14.09 -0.57 6.82
C LYS A 26 -14.48 0.38 7.96
N SER A 27 -14.33 1.68 7.72
CA SER A 27 -14.87 2.73 8.56
C SER A 27 -15.97 3.45 7.81
N ILE A 28 -17.12 3.64 8.46
CA ILE A 28 -18.31 4.26 7.87
C ILE A 28 -18.03 5.73 7.47
N TRP A 29 -17.08 6.38 8.13
CA TRP A 29 -16.81 7.83 7.97
C TRP A 29 -15.56 8.17 7.15
N VAL A 30 -14.50 7.34 7.22
CA VAL A 30 -13.19 7.62 6.58
C VAL A 30 -12.79 6.57 5.56
N GLY A 31 -13.69 5.66 5.19
CA GLY A 31 -13.40 4.57 4.25
C GLY A 31 -12.64 3.42 4.91
N LEU A 32 -11.34 3.57 5.18
CA LEU A 32 -10.49 2.51 5.73
C LEU A 32 -9.80 2.94 7.03
N LYS A 33 -9.82 2.08 8.05
CA LYS A 33 -9.07 2.30 9.29
C LYS A 33 -7.70 1.64 9.22
N LEU A 34 -6.64 2.44 9.12
CA LEU A 34 -5.25 1.97 8.96
C LEU A 34 -4.37 2.14 10.22
N SER A 35 -4.89 2.75 11.28
CA SER A 35 -4.16 3.04 12.51
C SER A 35 -3.52 1.78 13.13
N GLY A 36 -2.26 1.87 13.55
CA GLY A 36 -1.55 0.80 14.26
C GLY A 36 -1.06 -0.35 13.35
N ARG A 37 -1.19 -0.20 12.03
CA ARG A 37 -0.72 -1.19 11.06
C ARG A 37 0.64 -0.80 10.51
N LYS A 38 1.49 -1.80 10.28
CA LYS A 38 2.71 -1.61 9.50
C LYS A 38 2.33 -1.40 8.05
N ALA A 39 2.89 -0.36 7.44
CA ALA A 39 2.78 -0.10 6.02
C ALA A 39 4.18 -0.11 5.41
N PHE A 40 4.27 -0.54 4.16
CA PHE A 40 5.53 -0.60 3.43
C PHE A 40 5.31 -0.06 2.02
N GLU A 41 6.18 0.81 1.53
CA GLU A 41 6.06 1.27 0.14
C GLU A 41 6.29 0.11 -0.83
N VAL A 42 5.44 0.04 -1.86
CA VAL A 42 5.56 -0.97 -2.91
C VAL A 42 6.46 -0.43 -4.02
N GLU A 43 7.66 -0.97 -4.09
CA GLU A 43 8.57 -0.75 -5.20
C GLU A 43 8.22 -1.70 -6.35
N SER A 44 8.12 -1.18 -7.57
CA SER A 44 7.77 -1.96 -8.76
C SER A 44 8.93 -1.96 -9.76
N TRP A 45 9.43 -3.14 -10.09
CA TRP A 45 10.50 -3.33 -11.06
C TRP A 45 9.92 -3.88 -12.35
N ARG A 46 10.10 -3.13 -13.45
CA ARG A 46 9.65 -3.54 -14.78
C ARG A 46 10.83 -4.06 -15.58
N CYS A 47 10.74 -5.31 -16.06
CA CYS A 47 11.66 -5.82 -17.06
C CYS A 47 11.52 -4.99 -18.36
N THR A 48 12.59 -4.32 -18.77
CA THR A 48 12.59 -3.47 -19.97
C THR A 48 12.49 -4.27 -21.28
N ARG A 49 12.70 -5.59 -21.23
CA ARG A 49 12.63 -6.48 -22.39
C ARG A 49 11.24 -7.05 -22.64
N CYS A 50 10.57 -7.59 -21.61
CA CYS A 50 9.28 -8.28 -21.77
C CYS A 50 8.12 -7.64 -21.00
N GLY A 51 8.38 -6.64 -20.16
CA GLY A 51 7.34 -5.97 -19.38
C GLY A 51 6.87 -6.71 -18.13
N TYR A 52 7.49 -7.85 -17.76
CA TYR A 52 7.25 -8.52 -16.48
C TYR A 52 7.47 -7.54 -15.31
N LEU A 53 6.56 -7.59 -14.32
CA LEU A 53 6.57 -6.73 -13.14
C LEU A 53 6.81 -7.56 -11.88
N GLU A 54 7.70 -7.06 -11.03
CA GLU A 54 7.91 -7.56 -9.68
C GLU A 54 7.60 -6.46 -8.68
N HIS A 55 6.97 -6.84 -7.56
CA HIS A 55 6.62 -5.93 -6.49
C HIS A 55 7.33 -6.31 -5.19
N TYR A 56 7.96 -5.33 -4.55
CA TYR A 56 8.69 -5.51 -3.30
C TYR A 56 8.25 -4.49 -2.27
N ALA A 57 8.11 -4.93 -1.01
CA ALA A 57 7.67 -4.10 0.12
C ALA A 57 8.76 -4.08 1.21
N LYS A 58 9.87 -3.37 0.95
CA LYS A 58 11.09 -3.40 1.79
C LYS A 58 11.15 -2.28 2.83
N THR A 59 10.60 -1.11 2.49
CA THR A 59 10.75 0.11 3.29
C THR A 59 9.49 0.33 4.12
N GLU A 60 9.60 0.20 5.45
CA GLU A 60 8.51 0.54 6.36
C GLU A 60 8.22 2.04 6.28
N THR A 61 6.96 2.39 6.05
CA THR A 61 6.47 3.76 6.03
C THR A 61 5.40 3.92 7.09
N LYS A 62 5.29 5.12 7.66
CA LYS A 62 4.15 5.42 8.54
C LYS A 62 2.97 5.70 7.62
N PRO A 63 1.87 4.94 7.69
CA PRO A 63 0.67 5.30 6.95
C PRO A 63 0.29 6.73 7.35
N SER A 64 0.15 7.62 6.37
CA SER A 64 -0.13 9.02 6.65
C SER A 64 -1.47 9.12 7.40
N ALA A 65 -1.54 10.01 8.39
CA ALA A 65 -2.74 10.18 9.23
C ALA A 65 -3.97 10.73 8.48
N TRP A 66 -3.84 10.91 7.15
CA TRP A 66 -4.81 11.53 6.26
C TRP A 66 -5.26 10.60 5.12
N SER A 67 -4.91 9.31 5.18
CA SER A 67 -5.44 8.26 4.30
C SER A 67 -6.75 7.70 4.84
#